data_AF-X1JK71-F1
#
_entry.id   AF-X1JK71-F1
#
_cell.length_a   1.000
_cell.length_b   1.000
_cell.length_c   1.000
_cell.angle_alpha   90.00
_cell.angle_beta   90.00
_cell.angle_gamma   90.00
#
_symmetry.space_group_name_H-M   'P 1'
#
loop_
_entity.id
_entity.type
_entity.pdbx_description
1 polymer ?
#
loop_
_entity_poly.entity_id
_entity_poly.type
_entity_poly.pdbx_seq_one_letter_code
_entity_poly.pdbx_strand_id
1 'polypeptide(L)'
;MTYRNITNDYISDNDVTDNTYLGFYLSSSYNNTLTENVATGNINGFTLSYSDLNTFTNNTANNNDLYGFRLLFSHYNNLTDNSASYNLKYGIYLEDSTFNLIIGNILEDNGIGPIYEKLADDTDYPDVFLIAVVIFIIALLSIIIVKIVFCIKRKNVKSYISKLSLKKRME
;
A
#
# COMPACT_ATOMS: atom_id res chain seq x y z
N MET A 1 -10.06 1.83 -26.72
CA MET A 1 -11.37 1.30 -26.27
C MET A 1 -11.62 1.67 -24.81
N THR A 2 -12.84 2.09 -24.45
CA THR A 2 -13.14 2.59 -23.10
C THR A 2 -14.34 1.88 -22.51
N TYR A 3 -14.20 1.41 -21.28
CA TYR A 3 -15.23 0.74 -20.49
C TYR A 3 -15.42 1.47 -19.17
N ARG A 4 -16.64 1.91 -18.89
CA ARG A 4 -16.98 2.63 -17.67
C ARG A 4 -18.09 1.90 -16.93
N ASN A 5 -17.90 1.66 -15.63
CA ASN A 5 -18.91 1.02 -14.77
C ASN A 5 -19.36 -0.36 -15.27
N ILE A 6 -18.49 -1.09 -15.95
CA ILE A 6 -18.81 -2.45 -16.39
C ILE A 6 -18.50 -3.44 -15.27
N THR A 7 -19.38 -4.42 -15.11
CA THR A 7 -19.21 -5.44 -14.07
C THR A 7 -19.60 -6.82 -14.57
N ASN A 8 -18.80 -7.84 -14.23
CA ASN A 8 -19.02 -9.23 -14.63
C ASN A 8 -18.99 -9.46 -16.15
N ASP A 9 -18.28 -8.63 -16.91
CA ASP A 9 -18.16 -8.78 -18.35
C ASP A 9 -16.95 -9.66 -18.74
N TYR A 10 -17.08 -10.28 -19.91
CA TYR A 10 -16.02 -11.06 -20.55
C TYR A 10 -15.60 -10.35 -21.84
N ILE A 11 -14.36 -9.86 -21.86
CA ILE A 11 -13.78 -9.09 -22.97
C ILE A 11 -12.63 -9.92 -23.55
N SER A 12 -12.78 -10.37 -24.79
CA SER A 12 -11.80 -11.24 -25.44
C SER A 12 -11.57 -10.87 -26.89
N ASP A 13 -10.37 -11.20 -27.39
CA ASP A 13 -10.02 -11.14 -28.81
C ASP A 13 -10.17 -9.75 -29.45
N ASN A 14 -9.93 -8.69 -28.69
CA ASN A 14 -9.95 -7.32 -29.21
C ASN A 14 -8.52 -6.85 -29.53
N ASP A 15 -8.34 -6.24 -30.70
CA ASP A 15 -7.10 -5.60 -31.15
C ASP A 15 -7.27 -4.08 -31.13
N VAL A 16 -6.50 -3.41 -30.26
CA VAL A 16 -6.47 -1.96 -30.11
C VAL A 16 -5.03 -1.48 -30.24
N THR A 17 -4.57 -1.36 -31.47
CA THR A 17 -3.18 -1.05 -31.82
C THR A 17 -3.00 0.36 -32.40
N ASP A 18 -1.79 0.91 -32.25
CA ASP A 18 -1.32 2.15 -32.89
C ASP A 18 -2.23 3.38 -32.70
N ASN A 19 -2.81 3.53 -31.51
CA ASN A 19 -3.61 4.72 -31.19
C ASN A 19 -2.74 5.79 -30.53
N THR A 20 -3.02 7.05 -30.84
CA THR A 20 -2.37 8.22 -30.20
C THR A 20 -2.76 8.44 -28.73
N TYR A 21 -3.51 7.51 -28.13
CA TYR A 21 -4.06 7.58 -26.78
C TYR A 21 -3.88 6.24 -26.05
N LEU A 22 -4.80 5.87 -25.15
CA LEU A 22 -4.80 4.61 -24.41
C LEU A 22 -5.38 3.47 -25.26
N GLY A 23 -4.82 2.26 -25.11
CA GLY A 23 -5.38 1.03 -25.68
C GLY A 23 -6.71 0.68 -25.03
N PHE A 24 -6.70 -0.02 -23.90
CA PHE A 24 -7.89 -0.31 -23.08
C PHE A 24 -7.91 0.59 -21.85
N TYR A 25 -9.05 1.23 -21.59
CA TYR A 25 -9.26 2.00 -20.38
C TYR A 25 -10.49 1.50 -19.62
N LEU A 26 -10.27 0.98 -18.41
CA LEU A 26 -11.29 0.56 -17.45
C LEU A 26 -11.38 1.59 -16.33
N SER A 27 -12.58 2.12 -16.12
CA SER A 27 -12.86 3.12 -15.09
C SER A 27 -14.03 2.66 -14.23
N SER A 28 -13.81 2.56 -12.92
CA SER A 28 -14.84 2.12 -11.97
C SER A 28 -15.47 0.77 -12.37
N SER A 29 -14.65 -0.15 -12.87
CA SER A 29 -15.09 -1.42 -13.44
C SER A 29 -14.66 -2.58 -12.55
N TYR A 30 -15.56 -3.55 -12.32
CA TYR A 30 -15.35 -4.59 -11.31
C TYR A 30 -15.61 -6.00 -11.81
N ASN A 31 -14.81 -6.97 -11.37
CA ASN A 31 -15.07 -8.39 -11.65
C ASN A 31 -15.17 -8.76 -13.14
N ASN A 32 -14.40 -8.10 -14.00
CA ASN A 32 -14.37 -8.41 -15.43
C ASN A 32 -13.23 -9.38 -15.75
N THR A 33 -13.40 -10.17 -16.81
CA THR A 33 -12.34 -11.03 -17.35
C THR A 33 -11.93 -10.50 -18.71
N LEU A 34 -10.64 -10.20 -18.85
CA LEU A 34 -10.02 -9.79 -20.10
C LEU A 34 -9.02 -10.85 -20.52
N THR A 35 -9.24 -11.48 -21.67
CA THR A 35 -8.35 -12.52 -22.18
C THR A 35 -7.99 -12.33 -23.63
N GLU A 36 -6.75 -12.63 -24.01
CA GLU A 36 -6.33 -12.66 -25.42
C GLU A 36 -6.54 -11.31 -26.17
N ASN A 37 -6.55 -10.18 -25.45
CA ASN A 37 -6.63 -8.86 -26.07
C ASN A 37 -5.24 -8.31 -26.39
N VAL A 38 -5.14 -7.50 -27.45
CA VAL A 38 -3.90 -6.88 -27.92
C VAL A 38 -3.99 -5.36 -27.81
N ALA A 39 -3.02 -4.75 -27.13
CA ALA A 39 -2.92 -3.32 -26.87
C ALA A 39 -1.46 -2.84 -27.06
N THR A 40 -1.01 -2.80 -28.32
CA THR A 40 0.38 -2.49 -28.70
C THR A 40 0.48 -1.14 -29.42
N GLY A 41 1.58 -0.40 -29.28
CA GLY A 41 1.79 0.87 -29.99
C GLY A 41 0.90 2.03 -29.51
N ASN A 42 0.42 1.98 -28.27
CA ASN A 42 -0.38 3.04 -27.65
C ASN A 42 0.44 3.82 -26.61
N ILE A 43 -0.13 4.84 -25.97
CA ILE A 43 0.50 5.49 -24.81
C ILE A 43 0.64 4.49 -23.65
N ASN A 44 -0.47 3.86 -23.29
CA ASN A 44 -0.51 2.72 -22.38
C ASN A 44 -1.32 1.60 -23.04
N GLY A 45 -0.92 0.34 -22.84
CA GLY A 45 -1.68 -0.81 -23.33
C GLY A 45 -3.02 -0.93 -22.60
N PHE A 46 -2.98 -1.29 -21.31
CA PHE A 46 -4.15 -1.41 -20.44
C PHE A 46 -4.03 -0.43 -19.28
N THR A 47 -5.07 0.38 -19.06
CA THR A 47 -5.14 1.32 -17.93
C THR A 47 -6.39 1.03 -17.10
N LEU A 48 -6.21 0.85 -15.79
CA LEU A 48 -7.28 0.67 -14.81
C LEU A 48 -7.27 1.87 -13.86
N SER A 49 -8.45 2.43 -13.60
CA SER A 49 -8.66 3.46 -12.60
C SER A 49 -9.85 3.09 -11.72
N TYR A 50 -9.63 3.00 -10.40
CA TYR A 50 -10.67 2.63 -9.42
C TYR A 50 -11.41 1.33 -9.80
N SER A 51 -10.68 0.39 -10.41
CA SER A 51 -11.23 -0.82 -11.01
C SER A 51 -10.63 -2.04 -10.34
N ASP A 52 -11.44 -2.75 -9.57
CA ASP A 52 -11.00 -3.82 -8.69
C ASP A 52 -11.47 -5.20 -9.17
N LEU A 53 -10.82 -6.25 -8.68
CA LEU A 53 -11.27 -7.64 -8.91
C LEU A 53 -11.31 -8.08 -10.37
N ASN A 54 -10.57 -7.44 -11.28
CA ASN A 54 -10.53 -7.85 -12.68
C ASN A 54 -9.43 -8.89 -12.92
N THR A 55 -9.67 -9.80 -13.87
CA THR A 55 -8.71 -10.82 -14.28
C THR A 55 -8.24 -10.55 -15.70
N PHE A 56 -6.93 -10.48 -15.89
CA PHE A 56 -6.24 -10.33 -17.17
C PHE A 56 -5.39 -11.58 -17.43
N THR A 57 -5.74 -12.33 -18.46
CA THR A 57 -5.04 -13.56 -18.85
C THR A 57 -4.59 -13.51 -20.30
N ASN A 58 -3.35 -13.88 -20.62
CA ASN A 58 -2.88 -13.99 -22.01
C ASN A 58 -3.06 -12.71 -22.87
N ASN A 59 -3.07 -11.52 -22.26
CA ASN A 59 -3.15 -10.26 -23.02
C ASN A 59 -1.76 -9.79 -23.46
N THR A 60 -1.70 -9.05 -24.56
CA THR A 60 -0.45 -8.49 -25.10
C THR A 60 -0.46 -6.96 -25.03
N ALA A 61 0.49 -6.38 -24.31
CA ALA A 61 0.64 -4.95 -24.06
C ALA A 61 2.08 -4.48 -24.33
N ASN A 62 2.59 -4.77 -25.54
CA ASN A 62 3.98 -4.53 -25.90
C ASN A 62 4.15 -3.18 -26.60
N ASN A 63 5.39 -2.66 -26.65
CA ASN A 63 5.76 -1.48 -27.45
C ASN A 63 4.86 -0.25 -27.23
N ASN A 64 4.42 0.02 -26.00
CA ASN A 64 3.68 1.23 -25.67
C ASN A 64 4.63 2.35 -25.21
N ASP A 65 4.25 3.61 -25.47
CA ASP A 65 5.08 4.79 -25.20
C ASP A 65 5.37 5.01 -23.71
N LEU A 66 4.63 4.38 -22.81
CA LEU A 66 4.87 4.46 -21.36
C LEU A 66 4.76 3.09 -20.68
N TYR A 67 3.55 2.54 -20.60
CA TYR A 67 3.29 1.37 -19.77
C TYR A 67 2.52 0.28 -20.51
N GLY A 68 2.87 -0.99 -20.27
CA GLY A 68 2.04 -2.10 -20.73
C GLY A 68 0.71 -2.15 -19.96
N PHE A 69 0.80 -2.34 -18.64
CA PHE A 69 -0.33 -2.26 -17.71
C PHE A 69 -0.11 -1.12 -16.71
N ARG A 70 -1.12 -0.26 -16.53
CA ARG A 70 -1.12 0.82 -15.55
C ARG A 70 -2.35 0.71 -14.65
N LEU A 71 -2.15 0.43 -13.37
CA LEU A 71 -3.21 0.31 -12.36
C LEU A 71 -3.14 1.50 -11.40
N LEU A 72 -4.26 2.19 -11.22
CA LEU A 72 -4.40 3.38 -10.38
C LEU A 72 -5.56 3.20 -9.40
N PHE A 73 -5.27 3.17 -8.11
CA PHE A 73 -6.29 2.95 -7.07
C PHE A 73 -7.13 1.69 -7.34
N SER A 74 -6.46 0.65 -7.84
CA SER A 74 -7.07 -0.56 -8.41
C SER A 74 -6.53 -1.78 -7.69
N HIS A 75 -7.39 -2.46 -6.95
CA HIS A 75 -7.04 -3.49 -5.98
C HIS A 75 -7.52 -4.87 -6.41
N TYR A 76 -6.88 -5.91 -5.86
CA TYR A 76 -7.34 -7.29 -6.02
C TYR A 76 -7.50 -7.78 -7.47
N ASN A 77 -6.76 -7.20 -8.43
CA ASN A 77 -6.74 -7.68 -9.81
C ASN A 77 -5.75 -8.83 -9.97
N ASN A 78 -6.01 -9.71 -10.92
CA ASN A 78 -5.12 -10.80 -11.28
C ASN A 78 -4.58 -10.60 -12.69
N LEU A 79 -3.27 -10.46 -12.85
CA LEU A 79 -2.57 -10.41 -14.12
C LEU A 79 -1.75 -11.70 -14.24
N THR A 80 -2.26 -12.65 -15.03
CA THR A 80 -1.62 -13.96 -15.24
C THR A 80 -1.22 -14.12 -16.71
N ASP A 81 0.01 -14.59 -16.97
CA ASP A 81 0.48 -14.98 -18.31
C ASP A 81 0.33 -13.90 -19.40
N ASN A 82 0.40 -12.61 -19.04
CA ASN A 82 0.36 -11.51 -20.01
C ASN A 82 1.78 -11.17 -20.51
N SER A 83 1.87 -10.60 -21.71
CA SER A 83 3.09 -10.00 -22.24
C SER A 83 3.02 -8.48 -22.14
N ALA A 84 4.00 -7.84 -21.50
CA ALA A 84 4.16 -6.39 -21.47
C ALA A 84 5.65 -6.02 -21.58
N SER A 85 6.18 -6.20 -22.77
CA SER A 85 7.60 -6.02 -23.10
C SER A 85 7.82 -4.81 -24.02
N TYR A 86 9.05 -4.28 -24.03
CA TYR A 86 9.44 -3.16 -24.90
C TYR A 86 8.65 -1.86 -24.69
N ASN A 87 8.07 -1.65 -23.50
CA ASN A 87 7.43 -0.38 -23.17
C ASN A 87 8.48 0.63 -22.69
N LEU A 88 8.30 1.92 -23.02
CA LEU A 88 9.34 2.94 -22.75
C LEU A 88 9.67 3.10 -21.26
N LYS A 89 8.71 2.84 -20.37
CA LYS A 89 8.93 2.91 -18.91
C LYS A 89 8.83 1.55 -18.25
N TYR A 90 7.61 1.08 -18.00
CA TYR A 90 7.39 -0.14 -17.22
C TYR A 90 6.46 -1.12 -17.92
N GLY A 91 6.71 -2.42 -17.73
CA GLY A 91 5.76 -3.44 -18.14
C GLY A 91 4.47 -3.32 -17.34
N ILE A 92 4.59 -3.24 -16.01
CA ILE A 92 3.47 -3.02 -15.08
C ILE A 92 3.79 -1.85 -14.13
N TYR A 93 2.88 -0.89 -14.04
CA TYR A 93 2.93 0.23 -13.10
C TYR A 93 1.72 0.19 -12.18
N LEU A 94 1.95 0.22 -10.87
CA LEU A 94 0.93 0.24 -9.82
C LEU A 94 1.07 1.51 -9.00
N GLU A 95 -0.01 2.27 -8.85
CA GLU A 95 -0.08 3.41 -7.95
C GLU A 95 -1.32 3.27 -7.07
N ASP A 96 -1.09 3.17 -5.76
CA ASP A 96 -2.12 2.93 -4.77
C ASP A 96 -2.97 1.69 -5.09
N SER A 97 -2.32 0.67 -5.62
CA SER A 97 -2.95 -0.53 -6.18
C SER A 97 -2.49 -1.77 -5.43
N THR A 98 -3.08 -1.98 -4.26
CA THR A 98 -2.70 -3.07 -3.34
C THR A 98 -3.40 -4.40 -3.66
N PHE A 99 -2.80 -5.50 -3.19
CA PHE A 99 -3.35 -6.86 -3.29
C PHE A 99 -3.56 -7.40 -4.71
N ASN A 100 -2.79 -6.91 -5.70
CA ASN A 100 -2.82 -7.45 -7.05
C ASN A 100 -1.92 -8.69 -7.16
N LEU A 101 -2.38 -9.70 -7.90
CA LEU A 101 -1.64 -10.92 -8.20
C LEU A 101 -0.98 -10.76 -9.58
N ILE A 102 0.34 -10.90 -9.66
CA ILE A 102 1.11 -10.77 -10.91
C ILE A 102 1.97 -12.02 -11.07
N ILE A 103 1.54 -12.96 -11.91
CA ILE A 103 2.18 -14.28 -12.07
C ILE A 103 2.37 -14.61 -13.55
N GLY A 104 3.50 -15.21 -13.92
CA GLY A 104 3.71 -15.77 -15.27
C GLY A 104 3.83 -14.73 -16.39
N ASN A 105 3.89 -13.44 -16.08
CA ASN A 105 3.96 -12.39 -17.09
C ASN A 105 5.37 -12.25 -17.70
N ILE A 106 5.43 -11.97 -19.01
CA ILE A 106 6.66 -11.70 -19.77
C ILE A 106 6.86 -10.18 -19.84
N LEU A 107 7.87 -9.65 -19.15
CA LEU A 107 8.08 -8.22 -18.91
C LEU A 107 9.47 -7.73 -19.37
N GLU A 108 9.91 -8.19 -20.53
CA GLU A 108 11.27 -8.01 -21.03
C GLU A 108 11.49 -6.63 -21.66
N ASP A 109 12.73 -6.13 -21.60
CA ASP A 109 13.18 -4.93 -22.32
C ASP A 109 12.32 -3.66 -22.13
N ASN A 110 11.72 -3.50 -20.96
CA ASN A 110 11.05 -2.26 -20.57
C ASN A 110 12.07 -1.20 -20.12
N GLY A 111 11.91 0.04 -20.59
CA GLY A 111 13.00 1.03 -20.57
C GLY A 111 13.47 1.47 -19.18
N ILE A 112 12.60 1.49 -18.17
CA ILE A 112 13.00 1.74 -16.78
C ILE A 112 13.00 0.45 -15.96
N GLY A 113 12.00 -0.41 -16.12
CA GLY A 113 11.99 -1.70 -15.44
C GLY A 113 10.74 -2.55 -15.70
N PRO A 114 10.70 -3.80 -15.22
CA PRO A 114 9.58 -4.69 -15.49
C PRO A 114 8.31 -4.29 -14.70
N ILE A 115 8.45 -4.00 -13.41
CA ILE A 115 7.35 -3.64 -12.50
C ILE A 115 7.77 -2.44 -11.64
N TYR A 116 6.87 -1.49 -11.44
CA TYR A 116 7.01 -0.42 -10.45
C TYR A 116 5.75 -0.32 -9.59
N GLU A 117 5.93 -0.26 -8.28
CA GLU A 117 4.84 -0.10 -7.31
C GLU A 117 5.08 1.15 -6.47
N LYS A 118 4.11 2.04 -6.47
CA LYS A 118 4.04 3.24 -5.63
C LYS A 118 2.84 3.10 -4.71
N LEU A 119 3.11 3.06 -3.41
CA LEU A 119 2.09 3.22 -2.38
C LEU A 119 2.04 4.70 -2.00
N ALA A 120 0.85 5.20 -1.65
CA ALA A 120 0.68 6.49 -1.03
C ALA A 120 1.58 6.53 0.19
N ASP A 121 2.33 7.62 0.30
CA ASP A 121 3.19 7.87 1.44
C ASP A 121 2.32 7.80 2.70
N ASP A 122 2.69 6.91 3.63
CA ASP A 122 1.99 6.64 4.90
C ASP A 122 2.14 7.82 5.89
N THR A 123 2.11 9.06 5.39
CA THR A 123 2.52 10.25 6.12
C THR A 123 1.44 10.86 7.01
N ASP A 124 0.29 10.21 7.17
CA ASP A 124 -0.82 10.71 8.02
C ASP A 124 -1.02 9.91 9.32
N TYR A 125 -0.20 8.88 9.57
CA TYR A 125 -0.09 8.33 10.92
C TYR A 125 0.98 9.10 11.68
N PRO A 126 0.70 9.63 12.89
CA PRO A 126 1.76 10.10 13.75
C PRO A 126 2.65 8.90 14.00
N ASP A 127 3.89 8.96 13.50
CA ASP A 127 4.91 7.90 13.57
C ASP A 127 4.59 6.96 14.73
N VAL A 128 4.11 5.74 14.45
CA VAL A 128 3.74 4.77 15.50
C VAL A 128 4.92 4.61 16.48
N PHE A 129 6.14 4.80 15.96
CA PHE A 129 7.37 4.95 16.71
C PHE A 129 7.36 6.13 17.70
N LEU A 130 6.98 7.34 17.29
CA LEU A 130 6.85 8.51 18.16
C LEU A 130 5.79 8.31 19.24
N ILE A 131 4.62 7.74 18.89
CA ILE A 131 3.58 7.40 19.88
C ILE A 131 4.13 6.40 20.91
N ALA A 132 4.83 5.36 20.46
CA ALA A 132 5.44 4.37 21.35
C ALA A 132 6.51 4.99 22.27
N VAL A 133 7.34 5.91 21.75
CA VAL A 133 8.34 6.65 22.53
C VAL A 133 7.67 7.51 23.60
N VAL A 134 6.60 8.22 23.27
CA VAL A 134 5.85 9.04 24.23
C VAL A 134 5.24 8.18 25.34
N ILE A 135 4.62 7.05 25.00
CA ILE A 135 4.08 6.11 25.99
C ILE A 135 5.18 5.55 26.90
N PHE A 136 6.35 5.23 26.34
CA PHE A 136 7.49 4.76 27.12
C PHE A 136 8.01 5.81 28.11
N ILE A 137 8.09 7.08 27.70
CA ILE A 137 8.47 8.19 28.60
C ILE A 137 7.46 8.36 29.73
N ILE A 138 6.15 8.32 29.42
CA ILE A 138 5.09 8.41 30.44
C ILE A 138 5.22 7.25 31.46
N ALA A 139 5.50 6.04 30.99
CA ALA A 139 5.72 4.89 31.85
C ALA A 139 6.93 5.10 32.78
N LEU A 140 8.07 5.58 32.27
CA LEU A 140 9.25 5.88 33.07
C LEU A 140 8.98 6.95 34.14
N LEU A 141 8.29 8.04 33.75
CA LEU A 141 7.91 9.10 34.68
C LEU A 141 6.98 8.58 35.78
N SER A 142 6.03 7.71 35.44
CA SER A 142 5.12 7.11 36.42
C SER A 142 5.88 6.27 37.47
N ILE A 143 6.88 5.49 37.05
CA ILE A 143 7.74 4.69 37.95
C ILE A 143 8.52 5.60 38.90
N ILE A 144 9.07 6.71 38.39
CA ILE A 144 9.80 7.70 39.20
C ILE A 144 8.87 8.32 40.23
N ILE A 145 7.67 8.74 39.84
CA ILE A 145 6.67 9.33 40.74
C ILE A 145 6.29 8.34 41.85
N VAL A 146 6.02 7.08 41.51
CA VAL A 146 5.72 6.02 42.50
C VAL A 146 6.87 5.86 43.51
N LYS A 147 8.13 5.83 43.03
CA LYS A 147 9.31 5.77 43.91
C LYS A 147 9.42 6.97 44.84
N ILE A 148 9.16 8.18 44.33
CA ILE A 148 9.18 9.42 45.13
C ILE A 148 8.11 9.36 46.22
N VAL A 149 6.87 9.02 45.87
CA VAL A 149 5.74 8.90 46.81
C VAL A 149 6.06 7.87 47.90
N PHE A 150 6.61 6.71 47.53
CA PHE A 150 7.02 5.69 48.48
C PHE A 150 8.13 6.18 49.44
N CYS A 151 9.13 6.91 48.92
CA CYS A 151 10.20 7.49 49.74
C CYS A 151 9.67 8.53 50.73
N ILE A 152 8.74 9.41 50.30
CA ILE A 152 8.10 10.40 51.17
C ILE A 152 7.30 9.70 52.28
N LYS A 153 6.45 8.71 51.93
CA LYS A 153 5.71 7.92 52.92
C LYS A 153 6.65 7.27 53.94
N ARG A 154 7.74 6.64 53.47
CA ARG A 154 8.75 6.00 54.35
C ARG A 154 9.44 7.00 55.28
N LYS A 155 9.81 8.19 54.79
CA LYS A 155 10.41 9.26 55.63
C LYS A 155 9.43 9.74 56.71
N ASN A 156 8.16 9.93 56.36
CA ASN A 156 7.14 10.37 57.30
C ASN A 156 6.89 9.34 58.42
N VAL A 157 6.84 8.05 58.08
CA VAL A 157 6.71 6.97 59.09
C VAL A 157 7.91 6.95 60.04
N LYS A 158 9.15 7.04 59.53
CA LYS A 158 10.35 7.11 60.37
C LYS A 158 10.33 8.32 61.32
N SER A 159 9.92 9.49 60.83
CA SER A 159 9.80 10.72 61.61
C SER A 159 8.74 10.61 62.73
N TYR A 160 7.61 9.96 62.46
CA TYR A 160 6.58 9.70 63.47
C TYR A 160 7.08 8.77 64.57
N ILE A 161 7.74 7.66 64.21
CA ILE A 161 8.31 6.70 65.16
C ILE A 161 9.38 7.36 66.04
N SER A 162 10.28 8.18 65.47
CA SER A 162 11.30 8.88 66.26
C SER A 162 10.67 9.83 67.28
N LYS A 163 9.66 10.63 66.88
CA LYS A 163 8.93 11.53 67.80
C LYS A 163 8.24 10.75 68.93
N LEU A 164 7.62 9.61 68.62
CA LEU A 164 6.97 8.76 69.62
C LEU A 164 7.97 8.17 70.64
N SER A 165 9.14 7.75 70.17
CA SER A 165 10.20 7.20 71.02
C SER A 165 10.84 8.23 71.96
N LEU A 166 10.96 9.49 71.51
CA LEU A 166 11.44 10.61 72.33
C LEU A 166 10.43 10.93 73.44
N LYS A 167 9.13 10.97 73.11
CA LYS A 167 8.07 11.20 74.10
C LYS A 167 8.08 10.16 75.23
N LYS A 168 8.23 8.88 74.89
CA LYS A 168 8.33 7.77 75.87
C LYS A 168 9.58 7.82 76.77
N ARG A 169 10.63 8.58 76.43
CA ARG A 169 11.84 8.71 77.27
C ARG A 169 11.78 9.89 78.25
N MET A 170 10.79 10.76 78.10
CA MET A 170 10.58 11.95 78.95
C MET A 170 9.48 11.75 80.01
N GLU A 171 8.83 10.59 80.00
CA GLU A 171 7.88 10.10 81.02
C GLU A 171 8.61 9.11 81.95
#